data_AF-A0A916NXP3-F1
#
_entry.id   AF-A0A916NXP3-F1
#
_cell.length_a   1.000
_cell.length_b   1.000
_cell.length_c   1.000
_cell.angle_alpha   90.00
_cell.angle_beta   90.00
_cell.angle_gamma   90.00
#
_symmetry.space_group_name_H-M   'P 1'
#
loop_
_entity.id
_entity.type
_entity.pdbx_description
1 polymer ?
#
loop_
_entity_poly.entity_id
_entity_poly.type
_entity_poly.pdbx_seq_one_letter_code
_entity_poly.pdbx_strand_id
1 'polypeptide(L)'
;MGLRMKGKELADTLAADIAGQAKEWTAKGHEPRIVTVLVKGDPASAYYAEAKRKAAERLAIRFELHAFEPDVQESALLRTIAQWNADGTVHGIMVELPLPPHLDTARVTAAIDPRKDADGVTPANKLALYSGADGIFPATPLACIRLLKHYGYELAGKHAVIVGRGETVGRPLAQLLLREQATVTVCHSRTPDLARHIRQADILFAAAGRRALVTPEMTHSGLVIVDAGINEGEDGRIAGDTAPETMDAVAAMSPVPGGVGAVTTMMLFHNLLRGMVLQLGPGASETVRIEHEERPFAQSLREFVTAAASSAPTPGGGGVAAVACALGAAMGAMTAKLSVGPKFREWEARMEQAARRLDAIAADCERIAAGDADSFREYMKALKWPNGSPEEKERRKQAIAAAATRATEVPLELISLCDDTLQWIDEMKEGANPNVLSDLGIGAVLAEAAAQSAWLTVQINLPAIRHVQMRQRFAAEAEERMSLICERKKAVQAMVHGRLEGNMD
;
A
#
# COMPACT_ATOMS: atom_id res chain seq x y z
N MET A 1 22.23 -41.96 -8.67
CA MET A 1 21.09 -41.48 -7.86
C MET A 1 21.34 -40.03 -7.50
N GLY A 2 20.44 -39.12 -7.87
CA GLY A 2 20.58 -37.71 -7.51
C GLY A 2 20.37 -37.46 -6.01
N LEU A 3 20.72 -36.25 -5.58
CA LEU A 3 20.55 -35.79 -4.20
C LEU A 3 19.09 -35.41 -3.92
N ARG A 4 18.48 -35.98 -2.88
CA ARG A 4 17.10 -35.65 -2.46
C ARG A 4 17.10 -34.44 -1.51
N MET A 5 16.62 -33.30 -2.00
CA MET A 5 16.58 -32.02 -1.25
C MET A 5 15.39 -31.95 -0.29
N LYS A 6 15.49 -32.61 0.87
CA LYS A 6 14.45 -32.60 1.91
C LYS A 6 14.38 -31.24 2.60
N GLY A 7 13.17 -30.74 2.83
CA GLY A 7 12.94 -29.45 3.48
C GLY A 7 12.96 -29.48 5.01
N LYS A 8 12.89 -30.66 5.65
CA LYS A 8 12.77 -30.78 7.11
C LYS A 8 13.92 -30.11 7.87
N GLU A 9 15.17 -30.38 7.48
CA GLU A 9 16.36 -29.84 8.16
C GLU A 9 16.41 -28.31 8.06
N LEU A 10 16.08 -27.77 6.89
CA LEU A 10 15.95 -26.32 6.70
C LEU A 10 14.79 -25.74 7.52
N ALA A 11 13.64 -26.42 7.55
CA ALA A 11 12.48 -25.97 8.33
C ALA A 11 12.80 -25.93 9.84
N ASP A 12 13.51 -26.93 10.36
CA ASP A 12 13.93 -26.96 11.76
C ASP A 12 14.95 -25.84 12.07
N THR A 13 15.86 -25.54 11.13
CA THR A 13 16.82 -24.42 11.25
C THR A 13 16.10 -23.08 11.26
N LEU A 14 15.18 -22.85 10.31
CA LEU A 14 14.37 -21.63 10.25
C LEU A 14 13.48 -21.48 11.48
N ALA A 15 12.89 -22.57 11.97
CA ALA A 15 12.08 -22.56 13.18
C ALA A 15 12.88 -22.08 14.40
N ALA A 16 14.13 -22.54 14.57
CA ALA A 16 14.98 -22.09 15.65
C ALA A 16 15.31 -20.58 15.57
N ASP A 17 15.65 -20.10 14.37
CA ASP A 17 15.93 -18.68 14.12
C ASP A 17 14.70 -17.79 14.37
N ILE A 18 13.55 -18.17 13.80
CA ILE A 18 12.28 -17.46 13.97
C ILE A 18 11.87 -17.43 15.45
N ALA A 19 11.99 -18.55 16.17
CA ALA A 19 11.66 -18.59 17.60
C ALA A 19 12.62 -17.71 18.44
N GLY A 20 13.89 -17.60 18.05
CA GLY A 20 14.85 -16.69 18.67
C GLY A 20 14.42 -15.24 18.49
N GLN A 21 14.20 -14.83 17.24
CA GLN A 21 13.75 -13.48 16.91
C GLN A 21 12.39 -13.12 17.53
N ALA A 22 11.44 -14.06 17.55
CA ALA A 22 10.15 -13.85 18.19
C ALA A 22 10.29 -13.54 19.69
N LYS A 23 11.16 -14.26 20.41
CA LYS A 23 11.47 -13.99 21.81
C LYS A 23 12.13 -12.63 22.01
N GLU A 24 13.02 -12.22 21.11
CA GLU A 24 13.65 -10.90 21.16
C GLU A 24 12.62 -9.77 21.00
N TRP A 25 11.67 -9.92 20.08
CA TRP A 25 10.57 -8.97 19.91
C TRP A 25 9.67 -8.91 21.14
N THR A 26 9.30 -10.06 21.70
CA THR A 26 8.52 -10.13 22.94
C THR A 26 9.27 -9.45 24.10
N ALA A 27 10.58 -9.63 24.21
CA ALA A 27 11.41 -8.96 25.23
C ALA A 27 11.45 -7.43 25.04
N LYS A 28 11.25 -6.93 23.82
CA LYS A 28 11.11 -5.49 23.51
C LYS A 28 9.68 -4.96 23.71
N GLY A 29 8.75 -5.79 24.20
CA GLY A 29 7.35 -5.41 24.45
C GLY A 29 6.42 -5.61 23.26
N HIS A 30 6.88 -6.26 22.19
CA HIS A 30 6.09 -6.53 20.99
C HIS A 30 5.93 -8.04 20.78
N GLU A 31 4.86 -8.64 21.30
CA GLU A 31 4.55 -10.05 21.07
C GLU A 31 4.15 -10.27 19.60
N PRO A 32 4.89 -11.07 18.80
CA PRO A 32 4.52 -11.35 17.42
C PRO A 32 3.13 -11.97 17.34
N ARG A 33 2.23 -11.34 16.58
CA ARG A 33 0.83 -11.71 16.48
C ARG A 33 0.38 -11.73 15.03
N ILE A 34 -0.16 -12.86 14.60
CA ILE A 34 -0.73 -13.05 13.27
C ILE A 34 -2.21 -13.45 13.39
N VAL A 35 -3.05 -12.81 12.59
CA VAL A 35 -4.48 -13.10 12.47
C VAL A 35 -4.79 -13.64 11.09
N THR A 36 -5.63 -14.66 11.01
CA THR A 36 -5.93 -15.37 9.77
C THR A 36 -7.43 -15.42 9.53
N VAL A 37 -7.86 -15.01 8.34
CA VAL A 37 -9.23 -15.23 7.84
C VAL A 37 -9.33 -16.63 7.25
N LEU A 38 -10.32 -17.39 7.69
CA LEU A 38 -10.76 -18.63 7.04
C LEU A 38 -12.24 -18.51 6.71
N VAL A 39 -12.62 -18.64 5.44
CA VAL A 39 -14.03 -18.83 5.08
C VAL A 39 -14.27 -20.32 4.95
N LYS A 40 -15.21 -20.86 5.73
CA LYS A 40 -15.52 -22.30 5.70
C LYS A 40 -16.01 -22.71 4.32
N GLY A 41 -15.73 -23.96 3.94
CA GLY A 41 -16.19 -24.54 2.65
C GLY A 41 -15.19 -25.51 2.04
N ASP A 42 -13.90 -25.34 2.33
CA ASP A 42 -12.83 -26.22 1.87
C ASP A 42 -12.14 -26.94 3.05
N PRO A 43 -12.24 -28.29 3.13
CA PRO A 43 -11.57 -29.07 4.17
C PRO A 43 -10.05 -28.92 4.18
N ALA A 44 -9.41 -28.73 3.01
CA ALA A 44 -7.97 -28.59 2.92
C ALA A 44 -7.49 -27.29 3.59
N SER A 45 -8.15 -26.17 3.30
CA SER A 45 -7.89 -24.86 3.92
C SER A 45 -7.96 -24.91 5.45
N ALA A 46 -8.97 -25.59 6.01
CA ALA A 46 -9.12 -25.75 7.46
C ALA A 46 -7.98 -26.57 8.09
N TYR A 47 -7.57 -27.65 7.43
CA TYR A 47 -6.44 -28.48 7.88
C TYR A 47 -5.12 -27.68 7.88
N TYR A 48 -4.84 -26.94 6.81
CA TYR A 48 -3.63 -26.11 6.71
C TYR A 48 -3.60 -24.99 7.75
N ALA A 49 -4.74 -24.32 7.98
CA ALA A 49 -4.85 -23.28 9.01
C ALA A 49 -4.52 -23.82 10.41
N GLU A 50 -5.03 -25.00 10.74
CA GLU A 50 -4.76 -25.66 12.03
C GLU A 50 -3.30 -26.11 12.15
N ALA A 51 -2.70 -26.60 11.06
CA ALA A 51 -1.27 -26.93 11.03
C ALA A 51 -0.39 -25.69 11.26
N LYS A 52 -0.75 -24.54 10.65
CA LYS A 52 -0.06 -23.26 10.87
C LYS A 52 -0.20 -22.79 12.32
N ARG A 53 -1.39 -22.92 12.93
CA ARG A 53 -1.63 -22.59 14.34
C ARG A 53 -0.67 -23.35 15.27
N LYS A 54 -0.58 -24.68 15.10
CA LYS A 54 0.35 -25.53 15.89
C LYS A 54 1.82 -25.16 15.68
N ALA A 55 2.18 -24.79 14.46
CA ALA A 55 3.54 -24.34 14.15
C ALA A 55 3.84 -23.00 14.86
N ALA A 56 2.92 -22.04 14.83
CA ALA A 56 3.07 -20.74 15.50
C ALA A 56 3.27 -20.87 17.02
N GLU A 57 2.49 -21.74 17.67
CA GLU A 57 2.60 -22.02 19.12
C GLU A 57 4.02 -22.46 19.50
N ARG A 58 4.64 -23.32 18.68
CA ARG A 58 6.02 -23.79 18.91
C ARG A 58 7.07 -22.70 18.73
N LEU A 59 6.75 -21.64 18.01
CA LEU A 59 7.63 -20.52 17.69
C LEU A 59 7.44 -19.32 18.64
N ALA A 60 6.59 -19.45 19.67
CA ALA A 60 6.18 -18.35 20.53
C ALA A 60 5.54 -17.18 19.77
N ILE A 61 4.77 -17.51 18.71
CA ILE A 61 4.00 -16.55 17.91
C ILE A 61 2.53 -16.72 18.28
N ARG A 62 1.86 -15.61 18.60
CA ARG A 62 0.42 -15.59 18.85
C ARG A 62 -0.32 -15.71 17.54
N PHE A 63 -1.05 -16.81 17.34
CA PHE A 63 -1.82 -17.08 16.13
C PHE A 63 -3.32 -17.09 16.45
N GLU A 64 -4.10 -16.32 15.68
CA GLU A 64 -5.55 -16.29 15.81
C GLU A 64 -6.22 -16.65 14.48
N LEU A 65 -7.06 -17.67 14.51
CA LEU A 65 -7.86 -18.09 13.37
C LEU A 65 -9.29 -17.56 13.52
N HIS A 66 -9.72 -16.73 12.57
CA HIS A 66 -11.05 -16.16 12.51
C HIS A 66 -11.83 -16.81 11.38
N ALA A 67 -12.71 -17.74 11.76
CA ALA A 67 -13.52 -18.51 10.82
C ALA A 67 -14.86 -17.83 10.54
N PHE A 68 -15.18 -17.63 9.27
CA PHE A 68 -16.45 -17.11 8.77
C PHE A 68 -17.27 -18.22 8.11
N GLU A 69 -18.59 -18.09 8.16
CA GLU A 69 -19.49 -18.98 7.43
C GLU A 69 -19.40 -18.76 5.91
N PRO A 70 -19.73 -19.76 5.08
CA PRO A 70 -19.58 -19.68 3.63
C PRO A 70 -20.39 -18.54 2.98
N ASP A 71 -21.48 -18.08 3.61
CA ASP A 71 -22.36 -17.03 3.13
C ASP A 71 -21.97 -15.62 3.62
N VAL A 72 -20.79 -15.49 4.27
CA VAL A 72 -20.27 -14.22 4.74
C VAL A 72 -20.26 -13.16 3.65
N GLN A 73 -20.69 -11.96 4.01
CA GLN A 73 -20.67 -10.80 3.12
C GLN A 73 -19.25 -10.22 3.05
N GLU A 74 -18.82 -9.85 1.85
CA GLU A 74 -17.50 -9.25 1.62
C GLU A 74 -17.24 -8.04 2.52
N SER A 75 -18.26 -7.19 2.74
CA SER A 75 -18.14 -6.03 3.63
C SER A 75 -17.77 -6.40 5.08
N ALA A 76 -18.13 -7.59 5.56
CA ALA A 76 -17.76 -8.06 6.90
C ALA A 76 -16.28 -8.43 6.95
N LEU A 77 -15.75 -9.08 5.91
CA LEU A 77 -14.33 -9.39 5.80
C LEU A 77 -13.50 -8.10 5.75
N LEU A 78 -13.89 -7.14 4.90
CA LEU A 78 -13.21 -5.85 4.77
C LEU A 78 -13.20 -5.06 6.08
N ARG A 79 -14.31 -5.03 6.82
CA ARG A 79 -14.36 -4.39 8.16
C ARG A 79 -13.41 -5.06 9.15
N THR A 80 -13.34 -6.38 9.12
CA THR A 80 -12.45 -7.14 10.02
C THR A 80 -10.99 -6.86 9.70
N ILE A 81 -10.61 -6.89 8.41
CA ILE A 81 -9.25 -6.55 7.96
C ILE A 81 -8.90 -5.11 8.35
N ALA A 82 -9.81 -4.16 8.16
CA ALA A 82 -9.59 -2.76 8.56
C ALA A 82 -9.32 -2.61 10.07
N GLN A 83 -10.03 -3.36 10.92
CA GLN A 83 -9.78 -3.36 12.37
C GLN A 83 -8.38 -3.89 12.70
N TRP A 84 -7.93 -4.97 12.05
CA TRP A 84 -6.60 -5.52 12.26
C TRP A 84 -5.47 -4.66 11.68
N ASN A 85 -5.72 -3.95 10.58
CA ASN A 85 -4.79 -2.95 10.07
C ASN A 85 -4.55 -1.84 11.11
N ALA A 86 -5.61 -1.37 11.76
CA ALA A 86 -5.54 -0.33 12.79
C ALA A 86 -5.02 -0.83 14.16
N ASP A 87 -5.12 -2.13 14.44
CA ASP A 87 -4.65 -2.72 15.71
C ASP A 87 -3.12 -2.81 15.73
N GLY A 88 -2.47 -1.94 16.50
CA GLY A 88 -1.01 -1.92 16.69
C GLY A 88 -0.43 -3.15 17.38
N THR A 89 -1.28 -4.05 17.89
CA THR A 89 -0.85 -5.36 18.43
C THR A 89 -0.90 -6.48 17.39
N VAL A 90 -1.54 -6.27 16.23
CA VAL A 90 -1.55 -7.22 15.10
C VAL A 90 -0.41 -6.87 14.16
N HIS A 91 0.47 -7.83 13.93
CA HIS A 91 1.68 -7.65 13.14
C HIS A 91 1.60 -8.34 11.77
N GLY A 92 0.74 -9.35 11.63
CA GLY A 92 0.51 -10.04 10.37
C GLY A 92 -0.96 -10.38 10.16
N ILE A 93 -1.41 -10.32 8.91
CA ILE A 93 -2.73 -10.67 8.43
C ILE A 93 -2.57 -11.64 7.28
N MET A 94 -3.36 -12.71 7.28
CA MET A 94 -3.40 -13.70 6.20
C MET A 94 -4.85 -14.04 5.87
N VAL A 95 -5.11 -14.39 4.61
CA VAL A 95 -6.41 -14.88 4.14
C VAL A 95 -6.18 -16.26 3.55
N GLU A 96 -6.80 -17.30 4.11
CA GLU A 96 -6.75 -18.64 3.53
C GLU A 96 -7.55 -18.67 2.22
N LEU A 97 -6.95 -19.26 1.19
CA LEU A 97 -7.50 -19.39 -0.14
C LEU A 97 -7.80 -20.87 -0.46
N PRO A 98 -8.82 -21.16 -1.28
CA PRO A 98 -9.66 -20.21 -2.02
C PRO A 98 -10.80 -19.60 -1.19
N LEU A 99 -11.16 -18.35 -1.51
CA LEU A 99 -12.42 -17.77 -1.04
C LEU A 99 -13.61 -18.28 -1.89
N PRO A 100 -14.83 -18.35 -1.32
CA PRO A 100 -16.04 -18.60 -2.10
C PRO A 100 -16.21 -17.69 -3.32
N PRO A 101 -16.84 -18.17 -4.42
CA PRO A 101 -16.91 -17.45 -5.69
C PRO A 101 -17.62 -16.08 -5.66
N HIS A 102 -18.47 -15.84 -4.66
CA HIS A 102 -19.17 -14.55 -4.51
C HIS A 102 -18.30 -13.46 -3.86
N LEU A 103 -17.08 -13.81 -3.42
CA LEU A 103 -16.13 -12.87 -2.81
C LEU A 103 -15.02 -12.53 -3.79
N ASP A 104 -14.70 -11.25 -3.91
CA ASP A 104 -13.56 -10.80 -4.70
C ASP A 104 -12.26 -10.97 -3.90
N THR A 105 -11.52 -12.02 -4.23
CA THR A 105 -10.22 -12.30 -3.60
C THR A 105 -9.22 -11.15 -3.80
N ALA A 106 -9.22 -10.48 -4.95
CA ALA A 106 -8.31 -9.37 -5.21
C ALA A 106 -8.66 -8.18 -4.32
N ARG A 107 -9.96 -7.88 -4.14
CA ARG A 107 -10.41 -6.80 -3.26
C ARG A 107 -10.11 -7.10 -1.79
N VAL A 108 -10.35 -8.33 -1.33
CA VAL A 108 -10.07 -8.73 0.06
C VAL A 108 -8.58 -8.67 0.37
N THR A 109 -7.73 -9.21 -0.52
CA THR A 109 -6.27 -9.20 -0.33
C THR A 109 -5.69 -7.79 -0.45
N ALA A 110 -6.23 -6.93 -1.32
CA ALA A 110 -5.80 -5.54 -1.44
C ALA A 110 -6.14 -4.66 -0.23
N ALA A 111 -7.07 -5.10 0.63
CA ALA A 111 -7.44 -4.36 1.84
C ALA A 111 -6.43 -4.52 2.99
N ILE A 112 -5.48 -5.45 2.88
CA ILE A 112 -4.48 -5.71 3.92
C ILE A 112 -3.38 -4.64 3.85
N ASP A 113 -2.96 -4.08 5.00
CA ASP A 113 -1.77 -3.21 5.05
C ASP A 113 -0.55 -3.99 4.52
N PRO A 114 0.16 -3.49 3.48
CA PRO A 114 1.29 -4.20 2.88
C PRO A 114 2.39 -4.61 3.87
N ARG A 115 2.55 -3.89 4.98
CA ARG A 115 3.54 -4.20 6.03
C ARG A 115 3.06 -5.30 6.97
N LYS A 116 1.76 -5.61 6.97
CA LYS A 116 1.13 -6.72 7.72
C LYS A 116 0.79 -7.91 6.83
N ASP A 117 1.01 -7.82 5.52
CA ASP A 117 0.71 -8.89 4.57
C ASP A 117 1.71 -10.04 4.67
N ALA A 118 1.44 -11.00 5.55
CA ALA A 118 2.34 -12.11 5.84
C ALA A 118 2.56 -13.04 4.63
N ASP A 119 1.64 -13.05 3.68
CA ASP A 119 1.68 -13.93 2.50
C ASP A 119 2.23 -13.21 1.24
N GLY A 120 2.50 -11.91 1.31
CA GLY A 120 3.05 -11.12 0.20
C GLY A 120 2.11 -11.01 -1.01
N VAL A 121 0.80 -11.06 -0.79
CA VAL A 121 -0.22 -11.12 -1.85
C VAL A 121 -0.83 -9.77 -2.22
N THR A 122 -0.58 -8.71 -1.44
CA THR A 122 -1.09 -7.36 -1.71
C THR A 122 -0.53 -6.77 -3.01
N PRO A 123 -1.26 -5.88 -3.69
CA PRO A 123 -0.76 -5.18 -4.88
C PRO A 123 0.57 -4.46 -4.65
N ALA A 124 0.74 -3.82 -3.48
CA ALA A 124 1.96 -3.09 -3.14
C ALA A 124 3.18 -4.02 -3.00
N ASN A 125 3.03 -5.15 -2.32
CA ASN A 125 4.11 -6.14 -2.21
C ASN A 125 4.44 -6.80 -3.56
N LYS A 126 3.43 -7.04 -4.41
CA LYS A 126 3.64 -7.49 -5.80
C LYS A 126 4.41 -6.46 -6.63
N LEU A 127 4.11 -5.17 -6.46
CA LEU A 127 4.85 -4.09 -7.10
C LEU A 127 6.28 -3.97 -6.56
N ALA A 128 6.48 -4.10 -5.25
CA ALA A 128 7.81 -4.08 -4.64
C ALA A 128 8.68 -5.23 -5.17
N LEU A 129 8.08 -6.41 -5.32
CA LEU A 129 8.72 -7.57 -5.93
C LEU A 129 9.21 -7.25 -7.35
N TYR A 130 8.36 -6.65 -8.18
CA TYR A 130 8.67 -6.29 -9.57
C TYR A 130 9.68 -5.15 -9.71
N SER A 131 9.54 -4.11 -8.90
CA SER A 131 10.33 -2.87 -9.00
C SER A 131 11.75 -2.97 -8.42
N GLY A 132 12.09 -4.07 -7.75
CA GLY A 132 13.35 -4.17 -7.02
C GLY A 132 13.27 -3.58 -5.60
N ALA A 133 12.18 -2.90 -5.24
CA ALA A 133 12.00 -2.31 -3.93
C ALA A 133 11.92 -3.37 -2.82
N ASP A 134 12.02 -2.87 -1.58
CA ASP A 134 11.88 -3.66 -0.38
C ASP A 134 10.40 -3.98 -0.10
N GLY A 135 10.10 -5.15 0.45
CA GLY A 135 8.73 -5.60 0.69
C GLY A 135 8.65 -6.99 1.28
N ILE A 136 7.42 -7.48 1.46
CA ILE A 136 7.15 -8.86 1.87
C ILE A 136 6.84 -9.68 0.62
N PHE A 137 7.55 -10.79 0.41
CA PHE A 137 7.42 -11.58 -0.82
C PHE A 137 6.69 -12.91 -0.58
N PRO A 138 6.04 -13.49 -1.60
CA PRO A 138 5.25 -14.71 -1.41
C PRO A 138 6.04 -15.90 -0.85
N ALA A 139 5.45 -16.56 0.15
CA ALA A 139 6.13 -17.56 0.98
C ALA A 139 6.61 -18.79 0.18
N THR A 140 5.82 -19.30 -0.76
CA THR A 140 6.17 -20.49 -1.57
C THR A 140 7.34 -20.23 -2.52
N PRO A 141 7.35 -19.14 -3.33
CA PRO A 141 8.54 -18.75 -4.09
C PRO A 141 9.81 -18.57 -3.24
N LEU A 142 9.70 -17.93 -2.08
CA LEU A 142 10.82 -17.80 -1.14
C LEU A 142 11.31 -19.16 -0.64
N ALA A 143 10.38 -20.08 -0.31
CA ALA A 143 10.71 -21.44 0.13
C ALA A 143 11.47 -22.22 -0.95
N CYS A 144 11.10 -22.06 -2.23
CA CYS A 144 11.82 -22.68 -3.35
C CYS A 144 13.29 -22.23 -3.40
N ILE A 145 13.52 -20.92 -3.32
CA ILE A 145 14.88 -20.34 -3.36
C ILE A 145 15.68 -20.72 -2.11
N ARG A 146 15.06 -20.64 -0.92
CA ARG A 146 15.73 -20.98 0.35
C ARG A 146 16.12 -22.45 0.40
N LEU A 147 15.25 -23.36 -0.05
CA LEU A 147 15.55 -24.79 -0.12
C LEU A 147 16.77 -25.03 -1.01
N LEU A 148 16.78 -24.45 -2.20
CA LEU A 148 17.88 -24.61 -3.15
C LEU A 148 19.22 -24.08 -2.59
N LYS A 149 19.21 -22.88 -1.99
CA LYS A 149 20.40 -22.27 -1.37
C LYS A 149 20.92 -23.06 -0.17
N HIS A 150 20.03 -23.67 0.62
CA HIS A 150 20.42 -24.50 1.76
C HIS A 150 21.28 -25.71 1.33
N TYR A 151 21.03 -26.26 0.14
CA TYR A 151 21.83 -27.35 -0.43
C TYR A 151 23.05 -26.85 -1.23
N GLY A 152 23.40 -25.57 -1.14
CA GLY A 152 24.62 -25.01 -1.72
C GLY A 152 24.55 -24.64 -3.20
N TYR A 153 23.35 -24.60 -3.78
CA TYR A 153 23.19 -24.18 -5.17
C TYR A 153 23.07 -22.65 -5.28
N GLU A 154 23.86 -22.05 -6.17
CA GLU A 154 23.81 -20.64 -6.50
C GLU A 154 22.88 -20.37 -7.69
N LEU A 155 22.20 -19.22 -7.67
CA LEU A 155 21.27 -18.80 -8.74
C LEU A 155 21.90 -17.80 -9.72
N ALA A 156 22.89 -17.02 -9.26
CA ALA A 156 23.51 -15.98 -10.06
C ALA A 156 24.17 -16.58 -11.32
N GLY A 157 23.82 -16.04 -12.49
CA GLY A 157 24.32 -16.50 -13.78
C GLY A 157 23.79 -17.86 -14.26
N LYS A 158 22.93 -18.54 -13.49
CA LYS A 158 22.32 -19.81 -13.89
C LYS A 158 21.10 -19.61 -14.79
N HIS A 159 20.86 -20.57 -15.67
CA HIS A 159 19.63 -20.64 -16.44
C HIS A 159 18.55 -21.38 -15.65
N ALA A 160 17.63 -20.61 -15.07
CA ALA A 160 16.48 -21.12 -14.34
C ALA A 160 15.26 -21.22 -15.26
N VAL A 161 14.68 -22.41 -15.36
CA VAL A 161 13.42 -22.65 -16.09
C VAL A 161 12.29 -22.84 -15.09
N ILE A 162 11.18 -22.16 -15.29
CA ILE A 162 9.95 -22.34 -14.51
C ILE A 162 8.90 -23.01 -15.39
N VAL A 163 8.28 -24.08 -14.93
CA VAL A 163 7.15 -24.72 -15.61
C VAL A 163 5.90 -24.41 -14.81
N GLY A 164 5.13 -23.43 -15.27
CA GLY A 164 3.97 -22.90 -14.57
C GLY A 164 4.07 -21.39 -14.35
N ARG A 165 2.98 -20.67 -14.62
CA ARG A 165 2.90 -19.20 -14.50
C ARG A 165 1.72 -18.74 -13.66
N GLY A 166 1.36 -19.54 -12.65
CA GLY A 166 0.31 -19.21 -11.70
C GLY A 166 0.65 -17.95 -10.90
N GLU A 167 -0.38 -17.27 -10.40
CA GLU A 167 -0.25 -16.03 -9.62
C GLU A 167 0.45 -16.26 -8.28
N THR A 168 0.31 -17.45 -7.70
CA THR A 168 0.83 -17.79 -6.35
C THR A 168 2.30 -18.19 -6.35
N VAL A 169 2.76 -18.87 -7.40
CA VAL A 169 4.12 -19.42 -7.46
C VAL A 169 4.89 -18.93 -8.69
N GLY A 170 4.47 -19.32 -9.90
CA GLY A 170 5.28 -19.15 -11.10
C GLY A 170 5.68 -17.71 -11.43
N ARG A 171 4.71 -16.78 -11.44
CA ARG A 171 4.99 -15.36 -11.72
C ARG A 171 5.85 -14.68 -10.65
N PRO A 172 5.54 -14.76 -9.35
CA PRO A 172 6.39 -14.15 -8.34
C PRO A 172 7.77 -14.80 -8.27
N LEU A 173 7.86 -16.12 -8.47
CA LEU A 173 9.16 -16.82 -8.53
C LEU A 173 10.02 -16.32 -9.69
N ALA A 174 9.45 -16.06 -10.86
CA ALA A 174 10.21 -15.48 -11.98
C ALA A 174 10.89 -14.16 -11.60
N GLN A 175 10.17 -13.28 -10.90
CA GLN A 175 10.72 -11.99 -10.44
C GLN A 175 11.79 -12.18 -9.37
N LEU A 176 11.58 -13.07 -8.40
CA LEU A 176 12.61 -13.37 -7.39
C LEU A 176 13.87 -13.97 -8.03
N LEU A 177 13.75 -14.84 -9.03
CA LEU A 177 14.90 -15.41 -9.72
C LEU A 177 15.70 -14.36 -10.49
N LEU A 178 15.03 -13.38 -11.10
CA LEU A 178 15.70 -12.23 -11.72
C LEU A 178 16.47 -11.39 -10.68
N ARG A 179 15.90 -11.19 -9.49
CA ARG A 179 16.59 -10.50 -8.37
C ARG A 179 17.80 -11.28 -7.86
N GLU A 180 17.74 -12.61 -7.96
CA GLU A 180 18.85 -13.53 -7.66
C GLU A 180 19.85 -13.66 -8.84
N GLN A 181 19.74 -12.78 -9.85
CA GLN A 181 20.65 -12.68 -11.00
C GLN A 181 20.64 -13.93 -11.90
N ALA A 182 19.56 -14.72 -11.89
CA ALA A 182 19.40 -15.84 -12.82
C ALA A 182 18.92 -15.36 -14.20
N THR A 183 19.28 -16.09 -15.25
CA THR A 183 18.60 -16.01 -16.55
C THR A 183 17.33 -16.85 -16.46
N VAL A 184 16.16 -16.26 -16.71
CA VAL A 184 14.87 -16.93 -16.44
C VAL A 184 14.10 -17.22 -17.72
N THR A 185 13.67 -18.47 -17.90
CA THR A 185 12.70 -18.88 -18.92
C THR A 185 11.42 -19.36 -18.25
N VAL A 186 10.28 -18.75 -18.58
CA VAL A 186 8.97 -19.15 -18.03
C VAL A 186 8.17 -19.93 -19.08
N CYS A 187 7.99 -21.22 -18.82
CA CYS A 187 7.20 -22.15 -19.61
C CYS A 187 5.76 -22.26 -19.07
N HIS A 188 4.82 -22.56 -19.96
CA HIS A 188 3.40 -22.73 -19.64
C HIS A 188 2.72 -23.68 -20.62
N SER A 189 1.40 -23.89 -20.46
CA SER A 189 0.58 -24.80 -21.27
C SER A 189 0.54 -24.51 -22.78
N ARG A 190 1.15 -23.41 -23.24
CA ARG A 190 1.24 -23.03 -24.66
C ARG A 190 2.69 -22.97 -25.15
N THR A 191 3.65 -23.40 -24.34
CA THR A 191 5.06 -23.49 -24.73
C THR A 191 5.23 -24.68 -25.66
N PRO A 192 5.64 -24.48 -26.93
CA PRO A 192 5.97 -25.59 -27.81
C PRO A 192 7.28 -26.24 -27.34
N ASP A 193 7.34 -27.57 -27.41
CA ASP A 193 8.50 -28.38 -27.01
C ASP A 193 9.04 -28.01 -25.61
N LEU A 194 8.22 -28.27 -24.59
CA LEU A 194 8.59 -28.05 -23.18
C LEU A 194 9.92 -28.72 -22.83
N ALA A 195 10.19 -29.91 -23.38
CA ALA A 195 11.38 -30.69 -23.10
C ALA A 195 12.66 -30.00 -23.55
N ARG A 196 12.65 -29.28 -24.69
CA ARG A 196 13.80 -28.47 -25.15
C ARG A 196 14.23 -27.44 -24.11
N HIS A 197 13.28 -26.77 -23.48
CA HIS A 197 13.57 -25.77 -22.47
C HIS A 197 14.13 -26.41 -21.20
N ILE A 198 13.54 -27.51 -20.73
CA ILE A 198 14.02 -28.22 -19.53
C ILE A 198 15.45 -28.75 -19.73
N ARG A 199 15.77 -29.30 -20.90
CA ARG A 199 17.13 -29.83 -21.20
C ARG A 199 18.24 -28.77 -21.20
N GLN A 200 17.89 -27.49 -21.30
CA GLN A 200 18.85 -26.37 -21.30
C GLN A 200 18.99 -25.73 -19.91
N ALA A 201 18.20 -26.14 -18.94
CA ALA A 201 18.15 -25.52 -17.62
C ALA A 201 19.29 -26.01 -16.74
N ASP A 202 19.91 -25.12 -15.97
CA ASP A 202 20.70 -25.55 -14.81
C ASP A 202 19.77 -25.96 -13.67
N ILE A 203 18.68 -25.20 -13.51
CA ILE A 203 17.72 -25.34 -12.42
C ILE A 203 16.30 -25.29 -13.00
N LEU A 204 15.47 -26.27 -12.65
CA LEU A 204 14.05 -26.34 -12.98
C LEU A 204 13.19 -26.10 -11.74
N PHE A 205 12.23 -25.19 -11.85
CA PHE A 205 11.16 -25.00 -10.88
C PHE A 205 9.84 -25.51 -11.48
N ALA A 206 9.31 -26.62 -10.96
CA ALA A 206 8.04 -27.19 -11.39
C ALA A 206 6.89 -26.64 -10.51
N ALA A 207 5.94 -25.94 -11.12
CA ALA A 207 4.84 -25.24 -10.44
C ALA A 207 3.59 -25.11 -11.35
N ALA A 208 3.32 -26.16 -12.13
CA ALA A 208 2.22 -26.26 -13.07
C ALA A 208 0.93 -26.78 -12.43
N GLY A 209 1.02 -27.48 -11.29
CA GLY A 209 -0.13 -28.16 -10.67
C GLY A 209 -0.66 -29.28 -11.57
N ARG A 210 0.26 -30.06 -12.15
CA ARG A 210 -0.05 -31.21 -12.99
C ARG A 210 0.89 -32.36 -12.68
N ARG A 211 0.34 -33.39 -12.04
CA ARG A 211 1.04 -34.61 -11.65
C ARG A 211 1.89 -35.19 -12.79
N ALA A 212 3.18 -35.45 -12.49
CA ALA A 212 4.12 -36.11 -13.39
C ALA A 212 4.22 -35.51 -14.80
N LEU A 213 4.05 -34.19 -14.92
CA LEU A 213 4.24 -33.45 -16.17
C LEU A 213 5.71 -33.48 -16.62
N VAL A 214 6.66 -33.40 -15.68
CA VAL A 214 8.09 -33.49 -15.96
C VAL A 214 8.53 -34.95 -15.85
N THR A 215 9.03 -35.52 -16.95
CA THR A 215 9.47 -36.92 -17.03
C THR A 215 10.99 -37.04 -17.21
N PRO A 216 11.60 -38.21 -16.95
CA PRO A 216 13.04 -38.41 -17.05
C PRO A 216 13.62 -38.02 -18.43
N GLU A 217 12.90 -38.27 -19.52
CA GLU A 217 13.35 -38.04 -20.90
C GLU A 217 13.45 -36.54 -21.25
N MET A 218 12.83 -35.69 -20.45
CA MET A 218 12.90 -34.24 -20.58
C MET A 218 14.12 -33.64 -19.87
N THR A 219 14.87 -34.44 -19.10
CA THR A 219 15.91 -33.96 -18.18
C THR A 219 17.33 -34.34 -18.62
N HIS A 220 18.33 -33.94 -17.85
CA HIS A 220 19.72 -34.35 -17.99
C HIS A 220 20.39 -34.50 -16.61
N SER A 221 21.52 -35.21 -16.57
CA SER A 221 22.22 -35.59 -15.34
C SER A 221 22.73 -34.44 -14.48
N GLY A 222 22.84 -33.23 -15.04
CA GLY A 222 23.26 -32.01 -14.35
C GLY A 222 22.12 -31.18 -13.77
N LEU A 223 20.86 -31.53 -14.06
CA LEU A 223 19.71 -30.71 -13.71
C LEU A 223 19.42 -30.75 -12.20
N VAL A 224 19.05 -29.60 -11.63
CA VAL A 224 18.50 -29.50 -10.27
C VAL A 224 17.02 -29.15 -10.34
N ILE A 225 16.17 -29.93 -9.68
CA ILE A 225 14.71 -29.74 -9.72
C ILE A 225 14.18 -29.32 -8.34
N VAL A 226 13.45 -28.20 -8.31
CA VAL A 226 12.61 -27.77 -7.19
C VAL A 226 11.15 -27.92 -7.60
N ASP A 227 10.48 -28.90 -7.01
CA ASP A 227 9.08 -29.24 -7.26
C ASP A 227 8.18 -28.60 -6.20
N ALA A 228 7.46 -27.57 -6.61
CA ALA A 228 6.47 -26.85 -5.83
C ALA A 228 5.03 -27.27 -6.18
N GLY A 229 4.86 -28.26 -7.06
CA GLY A 229 3.57 -28.81 -7.44
C GLY A 229 2.93 -29.57 -6.28
N ILE A 230 1.64 -29.36 -6.06
CA ILE A 230 0.83 -30.12 -5.12
C ILE A 230 -0.38 -30.65 -5.90
N ASN A 231 -0.43 -31.97 -6.05
CA ASN A 231 -1.51 -32.66 -6.73
C ASN A 231 -2.05 -33.75 -5.79
N GLU A 232 -3.31 -33.62 -5.36
CA GLU A 232 -3.98 -34.64 -4.56
C GLU A 232 -4.58 -35.73 -5.47
N GLY A 233 -4.22 -36.99 -5.18
CA GLY A 233 -4.83 -38.15 -5.83
C GLY A 233 -6.17 -38.53 -5.22
N GLU A 234 -6.91 -39.40 -5.90
CA GLU A 234 -8.20 -39.95 -5.42
C GLU A 234 -8.07 -40.71 -4.08
N ASP A 235 -6.86 -41.19 -3.77
CA ASP A 235 -6.51 -41.88 -2.52
C ASP A 235 -6.05 -40.92 -1.41
N GLY A 236 -6.11 -39.59 -1.64
CA GLY A 236 -5.65 -38.55 -0.73
C GLY A 236 -4.13 -38.41 -0.65
N ARG A 237 -3.36 -39.12 -1.49
CA ARG A 237 -1.89 -38.97 -1.53
C ARG A 237 -1.51 -37.76 -2.36
N ILE A 238 -0.54 -37.00 -1.85
CA ILE A 238 0.01 -35.82 -2.52
C ILE A 238 1.19 -36.22 -3.42
N ALA A 239 1.18 -35.74 -4.66
CA ALA A 239 2.26 -35.91 -5.63
C ALA A 239 2.67 -34.58 -6.26
N GLY A 240 3.94 -34.49 -6.67
CA GLY A 240 4.52 -33.32 -7.34
C GLY A 240 4.23 -33.29 -8.84
N ASP A 241 4.71 -32.23 -9.48
CA ASP A 241 4.63 -32.07 -10.94
C ASP A 241 5.69 -32.89 -11.68
N THR A 242 6.67 -33.44 -10.96
CA THR A 242 7.77 -34.25 -11.50
C THR A 242 7.54 -35.73 -11.21
N ALA A 243 7.75 -36.59 -12.21
CA ALA A 243 7.66 -38.03 -12.06
C ALA A 243 8.74 -38.55 -11.07
N PRO A 244 8.40 -39.41 -10.09
CA PRO A 244 9.36 -39.88 -9.08
C PRO A 244 10.64 -40.50 -9.64
N GLU A 245 10.54 -41.18 -10.78
CA GLU A 245 11.64 -41.86 -11.50
C GLU A 245 12.69 -40.86 -12.02
N THR A 246 12.31 -39.58 -12.15
CA THR A 246 13.21 -38.50 -12.57
C THR A 246 14.37 -38.30 -11.59
N MET A 247 14.22 -38.70 -10.32
CA MET A 247 15.27 -38.66 -9.29
C MET A 247 16.58 -39.34 -9.73
N ASP A 248 16.48 -40.38 -10.56
CA ASP A 248 17.64 -41.14 -11.02
C ASP A 248 18.33 -40.52 -12.24
N ALA A 249 17.66 -39.59 -12.92
CA ALA A 249 18.13 -38.94 -14.14
C ALA A 249 18.76 -37.55 -13.92
N VAL A 250 18.70 -37.01 -12.69
CA VAL A 250 19.07 -35.61 -12.38
C VAL A 250 20.09 -35.51 -11.25
N ALA A 251 20.73 -34.35 -11.11
CA ALA A 251 21.72 -34.10 -10.06
C ALA A 251 21.07 -34.00 -8.68
N ALA A 252 19.94 -33.30 -8.58
CA ALA A 252 19.17 -33.16 -7.35
C ALA A 252 17.69 -32.90 -7.60
N MET A 253 16.83 -33.32 -6.67
CA MET A 253 15.38 -33.08 -6.74
C MET A 253 14.77 -32.94 -5.34
N SER A 254 13.89 -31.95 -5.15
CA SER A 254 13.08 -31.86 -3.93
C SER A 254 11.95 -32.89 -3.94
N PRO A 255 11.71 -33.64 -2.85
CA PRO A 255 10.60 -34.58 -2.80
C PRO A 255 9.26 -33.87 -2.59
N VAL A 256 8.18 -34.49 -3.09
CA VAL A 256 6.81 -34.11 -2.77
C VAL A 256 6.08 -35.34 -2.22
N PRO A 257 5.58 -35.31 -0.97
CA PRO A 257 5.70 -34.25 0.03
C PRO A 257 7.11 -34.17 0.67
N GLY A 258 7.35 -33.12 1.46
CA GLY A 258 8.55 -32.98 2.31
C GLY A 258 9.70 -32.15 1.73
N GLY A 259 9.52 -31.55 0.56
CA GLY A 259 10.40 -30.55 -0.04
C GLY A 259 9.93 -29.12 0.27
N VAL A 260 9.46 -28.41 -0.75
CA VAL A 260 9.05 -26.98 -0.67
C VAL A 260 7.98 -26.75 0.41
N GLY A 261 6.92 -27.55 0.42
CA GLY A 261 5.81 -27.38 1.38
C GLY A 261 6.19 -27.49 2.85
N ALA A 262 7.28 -28.22 3.19
CA ALA A 262 7.78 -28.28 4.56
C ALA A 262 8.39 -26.96 5.03
N VAL A 263 8.83 -26.11 4.10
CA VAL A 263 9.52 -24.84 4.35
C VAL A 263 8.56 -23.65 4.25
N THR A 264 7.50 -23.75 3.44
CA THR A 264 6.54 -22.65 3.18
C THR A 264 5.98 -22.04 4.46
N THR A 265 5.55 -22.85 5.43
CA THR A 265 5.01 -22.34 6.70
C THR A 265 6.04 -21.55 7.50
N MET A 266 7.32 -21.91 7.44
CA MET A 266 8.37 -21.12 8.10
C MET A 266 8.60 -19.80 7.37
N MET A 267 8.49 -19.77 6.04
CA MET A 267 8.59 -18.52 5.28
C MET A 267 7.44 -17.54 5.61
N LEU A 268 6.24 -18.05 5.90
CA LEU A 268 5.13 -17.23 6.39
C LEU A 268 5.47 -16.52 7.71
N PHE A 269 6.05 -17.25 8.68
CA PHE A 269 6.45 -16.65 9.96
C PHE A 269 7.70 -15.77 9.84
N HIS A 270 8.60 -16.08 8.91
CA HIS A 270 9.69 -15.17 8.54
C HIS A 270 9.14 -13.84 8.00
N ASN A 271 8.11 -13.90 7.14
CA ASN A 271 7.43 -12.72 6.63
C ASN A 271 6.73 -11.92 7.72
N LEU A 272 6.14 -12.57 8.73
CA LEU A 272 5.60 -11.89 9.91
C LEU A 272 6.67 -11.05 10.61
N LEU A 273 7.83 -11.64 10.90
CA LEU A 273 8.94 -10.92 11.55
C LEU A 273 9.48 -9.80 10.66
N ARG A 274 9.54 -10.02 9.34
CA ARG A 274 9.88 -8.97 8.37
C ARG A 274 8.86 -7.82 8.42
N GLY A 275 7.57 -8.13 8.47
CA GLY A 275 6.50 -7.17 8.65
C GLY A 275 6.65 -6.35 9.92
N MET A 276 7.02 -6.98 11.04
CA MET A 276 7.34 -6.28 12.29
C MET A 276 8.50 -5.29 12.12
N VAL A 277 9.57 -5.66 11.40
CA VAL A 277 10.66 -4.74 11.10
C VAL A 277 10.16 -3.53 10.28
N LEU A 278 9.31 -3.75 9.28
CA LEU A 278 8.74 -2.68 8.46
C LEU A 278 7.78 -1.77 9.26
N GLN A 279 7.13 -2.31 10.29
CA GLN A 279 6.19 -1.58 11.16
C GLN A 279 6.88 -0.83 12.31
N LEU A 280 7.94 -1.41 12.89
CA LEU A 280 8.49 -1.01 14.20
C LEU A 280 10.01 -0.75 14.20
N GLY A 281 10.71 -1.04 13.09
CA GLY A 281 12.17 -0.91 13.00
C GLY A 281 12.69 0.53 12.91
N PRO A 282 14.01 0.76 13.10
CA PRO A 282 14.64 2.05 12.86
C PRO A 282 14.45 2.44 11.39
N GLY A 283 13.83 3.60 11.15
CA GLY A 283 13.42 3.98 9.79
C GLY A 283 12.02 3.52 9.39
N ALA A 284 11.21 2.89 10.26
CA ALA A 284 9.78 2.63 9.98
C ALA A 284 8.93 3.93 9.78
N SER A 285 9.54 5.10 10.05
CA SER A 285 9.03 6.41 9.68
C SER A 285 9.55 6.93 8.33
N GLU A 286 10.57 6.30 7.73
CA GLU A 286 11.25 6.69 6.48
C GLU A 286 11.11 5.65 5.34
N THR A 287 10.95 4.35 5.63
CA THR A 287 10.53 3.35 4.64
C THR A 287 9.08 3.57 4.32
N VAL A 288 8.83 4.15 3.13
CA VAL A 288 7.56 4.31 2.42
C VAL A 288 6.40 3.79 3.24
N ARG A 289 5.92 4.63 4.14
CA ARG A 289 4.53 4.59 4.54
C ARG A 289 3.76 4.85 3.24
N ILE A 290 3.38 3.78 2.55
CA ILE A 290 2.04 3.77 1.96
C ILE A 290 1.12 3.64 3.17
N GLU A 291 1.07 4.69 3.98
CA GLU A 291 -0.12 4.98 4.72
C GLU A 291 -1.20 4.98 3.61
N HIS A 292 -2.19 4.11 3.74
CA HIS A 292 -3.54 4.56 3.42
C HIS A 292 -3.85 5.72 4.39
N GLU A 293 -3.12 6.83 4.25
CA GLU A 293 -3.72 8.14 4.40
C GLU A 293 -4.95 8.03 3.50
N GLU A 294 -6.10 8.39 4.03
CA GLU A 294 -7.27 8.68 3.22
C GLU A 294 -6.89 9.87 2.31
N ARG A 295 -5.98 9.65 1.35
CA ARG A 295 -5.58 10.62 0.35
C ARG A 295 -6.80 10.75 -0.54
N PRO A 296 -7.44 11.93 -0.57
CA PRO A 296 -8.62 12.12 -1.40
C PRO A 296 -8.38 11.76 -2.87
N PHE A 297 -7.11 11.83 -3.30
CA PHE A 297 -6.66 11.57 -4.66
C PHE A 297 -6.22 10.12 -4.91
N ALA A 298 -6.12 9.26 -3.88
CA ALA A 298 -5.87 7.83 -4.05
C ALA A 298 -7.18 7.02 -4.21
N GLN A 299 -8.30 7.56 -3.72
CA GLN A 299 -9.63 7.05 -4.06
C GLN A 299 -10.10 7.61 -5.41
N SER A 300 -11.08 6.96 -6.02
CA SER A 300 -11.68 7.49 -7.24
C SER A 300 -12.41 8.80 -6.93
N LEU A 301 -12.43 9.73 -7.90
CA LEU A 301 -13.22 10.97 -7.80
C LEU A 301 -14.69 10.66 -7.46
N ARG A 302 -15.22 9.54 -7.95
CA ARG A 302 -16.59 9.08 -7.65
C ARG A 302 -16.75 8.74 -6.17
N GLU A 303 -15.79 8.06 -5.56
CA GLU A 303 -15.83 7.73 -4.13
C GLU A 303 -15.73 9.01 -3.29
N PHE A 304 -14.82 9.92 -3.63
CA PHE A 304 -14.69 11.21 -2.94
C PHE A 304 -16.00 12.02 -2.98
N VAL A 305 -16.60 12.18 -4.16
CA VAL A 305 -17.89 12.89 -4.32
C VAL A 305 -19.02 12.20 -3.56
N THR A 306 -19.06 10.86 -3.59
CA THR A 306 -20.07 10.09 -2.85
C THR A 306 -19.90 10.28 -1.34
N ALA A 307 -18.66 10.27 -0.84
CA ALA A 307 -18.35 10.47 0.56
C ALA A 307 -18.70 11.90 1.02
N ALA A 308 -18.34 12.92 0.22
CA ALA A 308 -18.67 14.33 0.49
C ALA A 308 -20.18 14.60 0.54
N ALA A 309 -20.97 13.84 -0.23
CA ALA A 309 -22.43 13.94 -0.24
C ALA A 309 -23.13 13.10 0.85
N SER A 310 -22.37 12.31 1.62
CA SER A 310 -22.92 11.40 2.63
C SER A 310 -23.15 12.11 3.97
N SER A 311 -23.75 11.39 4.93
CA SER A 311 -23.82 11.83 6.33
C SER A 311 -22.54 11.56 7.13
N ALA A 312 -21.50 11.02 6.47
CA ALA A 312 -20.20 10.84 7.10
C ALA A 312 -19.58 12.21 7.43
N PRO A 313 -18.83 12.31 8.54
CA PRO A 313 -18.20 13.57 8.92
C PRO A 313 -17.12 14.06 7.95
N THR A 314 -16.53 13.14 7.18
CA THR A 314 -15.46 13.42 6.25
C THR A 314 -15.65 12.70 4.91
N PRO A 315 -15.17 13.30 3.80
CA PRO A 315 -14.57 14.65 3.71
C PRO A 315 -15.60 15.74 3.97
N GLY A 316 -15.28 16.67 4.87
CA GLY A 316 -16.15 17.80 5.21
C GLY A 316 -15.90 18.99 4.28
N GLY A 317 -16.49 20.14 4.62
CA GLY A 317 -16.27 21.38 3.86
C GLY A 317 -14.78 21.77 3.76
N GLY A 318 -13.99 21.49 4.81
CA GLY A 318 -12.54 21.71 4.82
C GLY A 318 -11.82 20.81 3.82
N GLY A 319 -12.11 19.51 3.81
CA GLY A 319 -11.56 18.58 2.83
C GLY A 319 -11.90 18.92 1.38
N VAL A 320 -13.14 19.35 1.11
CA VAL A 320 -13.55 19.79 -0.24
C VAL A 320 -12.82 21.06 -0.67
N ALA A 321 -12.68 22.04 0.24
CA ALA A 321 -11.93 23.27 -0.03
C ALA A 321 -10.45 22.99 -0.33
N ALA A 322 -9.83 22.09 0.44
CA ALA A 322 -8.44 21.70 0.25
C ALA A 322 -8.22 21.01 -1.11
N VAL A 323 -9.12 20.11 -1.52
CA VAL A 323 -9.08 19.50 -2.87
C VAL A 323 -9.21 20.56 -3.97
N ALA A 324 -10.09 21.54 -3.80
CA ALA A 324 -10.23 22.64 -4.77
C ALA A 324 -8.94 23.47 -4.90
N CYS A 325 -8.28 23.80 -3.78
CA CYS A 325 -7.00 24.49 -3.80
C CYS A 325 -5.90 23.64 -4.45
N ALA A 326 -5.82 22.35 -4.15
CA ALA A 326 -4.85 21.44 -4.75
C ALA A 326 -5.00 21.38 -6.28
N LEU A 327 -6.24 21.29 -6.79
CA LEU A 327 -6.52 21.37 -8.22
C LEU A 327 -6.11 22.73 -8.81
N GLY A 328 -6.37 23.83 -8.10
CA GLY A 328 -5.96 25.16 -8.53
C GLY A 328 -4.44 25.31 -8.65
N ALA A 329 -3.70 24.83 -7.64
CA ALA A 329 -2.25 24.80 -7.64
C ALA A 329 -1.69 23.92 -8.77
N ALA A 330 -2.31 22.75 -9.02
CA ALA A 330 -1.93 21.87 -10.12
C ALA A 330 -2.07 22.52 -11.50
N MET A 331 -3.14 23.31 -11.74
CA MET A 331 -3.30 24.08 -12.99
C MET A 331 -2.21 25.15 -13.14
N GLY A 332 -1.88 25.84 -12.05
CA GLY A 332 -0.76 26.79 -12.04
C GLY A 332 0.58 26.09 -12.33
N ALA A 333 0.86 24.95 -11.69
CA ALA A 333 2.08 24.19 -11.88
C ALA A 333 2.21 23.66 -13.31
N MET A 334 1.12 23.16 -13.90
CA MET A 334 1.07 22.76 -15.31
C MET A 334 1.39 23.95 -16.22
N THR A 335 0.78 25.12 -15.96
CA THR A 335 1.06 26.34 -16.73
C THR A 335 2.54 26.71 -16.65
N ALA A 336 3.12 26.68 -15.46
CA ALA A 336 4.54 26.93 -15.23
C ALA A 336 5.43 25.97 -16.03
N LYS A 337 5.15 24.66 -15.95
CA LYS A 337 5.87 23.58 -16.66
C LYS A 337 5.74 23.67 -18.19
N LEU A 338 4.67 24.27 -18.70
CA LEU A 338 4.48 24.50 -20.14
C LEU A 338 5.02 25.87 -20.60
N SER A 339 5.57 26.65 -19.67
CA SER A 339 6.16 27.98 -19.88
C SER A 339 7.68 27.99 -19.68
N VAL A 340 8.35 26.85 -19.90
CA VAL A 340 9.83 26.70 -19.85
C VAL A 340 10.40 26.33 -21.22
N GLY A 341 11.71 26.43 -21.39
CA GLY A 341 12.43 26.08 -22.61
C GLY A 341 12.75 27.29 -23.53
N PRO A 342 13.22 27.02 -24.76
CA PRO A 342 13.89 28.04 -25.58
C PRO A 342 13.07 29.29 -25.90
N LYS A 343 11.74 29.19 -25.90
CA LYS A 343 10.81 30.30 -26.15
C LYS A 343 10.55 31.17 -24.91
N PHE A 344 10.88 30.67 -23.72
CA PHE A 344 10.57 31.31 -22.44
C PHE A 344 11.82 31.51 -21.58
N ARG A 345 13.03 31.53 -22.16
CA ARG A 345 14.30 31.57 -21.43
C ARG A 345 14.38 32.68 -20.38
N GLU A 346 13.80 33.84 -20.68
CA GLU A 346 13.75 34.97 -19.74
C GLU A 346 13.01 34.63 -18.44
N TRP A 347 11.98 33.79 -18.54
CA TRP A 347 11.08 33.44 -17.44
C TRP A 347 11.34 32.04 -16.87
N GLU A 348 12.22 31.25 -17.50
CA GLU A 348 12.42 29.83 -17.23
C GLU A 348 12.72 29.54 -15.76
N ALA A 349 13.70 30.23 -15.15
CA ALA A 349 14.04 30.05 -13.74
C ALA A 349 12.86 30.35 -12.80
N ARG A 350 12.05 31.36 -13.14
CA ARG A 350 10.87 31.76 -12.37
C ARG A 350 9.75 30.73 -12.50
N MET A 351 9.53 30.21 -13.71
CA MET A 351 8.53 29.19 -14.00
C MET A 351 8.88 27.85 -13.34
N GLU A 352 10.15 27.45 -13.34
CA GLU A 352 10.58 26.26 -12.61
C GLU A 352 10.38 26.41 -11.10
N GLN A 353 10.64 27.60 -10.55
CA GLN A 353 10.39 27.87 -9.14
C GLN A 353 8.90 27.83 -8.81
N ALA A 354 8.07 28.46 -9.65
CA ALA A 354 6.62 28.44 -9.51
C ALA A 354 6.07 27.01 -9.57
N ALA A 355 6.51 26.21 -10.55
CA ALA A 355 6.15 24.80 -10.67
C ALA A 355 6.44 24.02 -9.39
N ARG A 356 7.67 24.14 -8.85
CA ARG A 356 8.06 23.45 -7.61
C ARG A 356 7.22 23.89 -6.40
N ARG A 357 6.94 25.19 -6.28
CA ARG A 357 6.17 25.73 -5.15
C ARG A 357 4.70 25.35 -5.24
N LEU A 358 4.11 25.39 -6.42
CA LEU A 358 2.73 25.00 -6.64
C LEU A 358 2.52 23.48 -6.49
N ASP A 359 3.48 22.65 -6.92
CA ASP A 359 3.46 21.21 -6.64
C ASP A 359 3.51 20.93 -5.12
N ALA A 360 4.34 21.68 -4.38
CA ALA A 360 4.42 21.55 -2.92
C ALA A 360 3.13 21.99 -2.23
N ILE A 361 2.54 23.11 -2.65
CA ILE A 361 1.25 23.58 -2.13
C ILE A 361 0.13 22.56 -2.41
N ALA A 362 0.10 21.97 -3.61
CA ALA A 362 -0.86 20.93 -3.94
C ALA A 362 -0.75 19.75 -2.95
N ALA A 363 0.48 19.27 -2.70
CA ALA A 363 0.73 18.21 -1.72
C ALA A 363 0.31 18.58 -0.30
N ASP A 364 0.56 19.82 0.15
CA ASP A 364 0.13 20.30 1.47
C ASP A 364 -1.40 20.34 1.60
N CYS A 365 -2.10 20.75 0.54
CA CYS A 365 -3.55 20.69 0.46
C CYS A 365 -4.07 19.23 0.51
N GLU A 366 -3.38 18.27 -0.13
CA GLU A 366 -3.76 16.85 0.00
C GLU A 366 -3.68 16.36 1.45
N ARG A 367 -2.62 16.77 2.18
CA ARG A 367 -2.46 16.43 3.61
C ARG A 367 -3.58 17.02 4.46
N ILE A 368 -3.94 18.28 4.23
CA ILE A 368 -5.06 18.93 4.93
C ILE A 368 -6.37 18.17 4.66
N ALA A 369 -6.61 17.80 3.40
CA ALA A 369 -7.82 17.09 3.01
C ALA A 369 -7.91 15.68 3.62
N ALA A 370 -6.78 14.99 3.80
CA ALA A 370 -6.70 13.72 4.51
C ALA A 370 -6.87 13.88 6.04
N GLY A 371 -6.37 14.98 6.60
CA GLY A 371 -6.37 15.28 8.04
C GLY A 371 -7.69 15.82 8.61
N ASP A 372 -8.66 16.20 7.76
CA ASP A 372 -9.98 16.76 8.15
C ASP A 372 -10.74 15.83 9.14
N ALA A 373 -10.44 14.53 9.12
CA ALA A 373 -11.09 13.53 9.96
C ALA A 373 -10.62 13.59 11.43
N ASP A 374 -9.39 14.01 11.71
CA ASP A 374 -8.83 14.01 13.06
C ASP A 374 -9.38 15.13 13.92
N SER A 375 -9.49 16.34 13.36
CA SER A 375 -10.00 17.51 14.08
C SER A 375 -11.48 17.35 14.48
N PHE A 376 -12.30 16.77 13.59
CA PHE A 376 -13.70 16.46 13.90
C PHE A 376 -13.82 15.37 14.98
N ARG A 377 -12.99 14.32 14.92
CA ARG A 377 -12.96 13.25 15.93
C ARG A 377 -12.65 13.79 17.32
N GLU A 378 -11.67 14.68 17.45
CA GLU A 378 -11.28 15.27 18.73
C GLU A 378 -12.39 16.15 19.32
N TYR A 379 -13.07 16.95 18.49
CA TYR A 379 -14.21 17.77 18.92
C TYR A 379 -15.37 16.90 19.42
N MET A 380 -15.73 15.84 18.68
CA MET A 380 -16.76 14.90 19.08
C MET A 380 -16.39 14.11 20.34
N LYS A 381 -15.11 13.79 20.52
CA LYS A 381 -14.60 13.17 21.75
C LYS A 381 -14.75 14.12 22.94
N ALA A 382 -14.39 15.39 22.79
CA ALA A 382 -14.56 16.40 23.83
C ALA A 382 -16.04 16.60 24.23
N LEU A 383 -16.96 16.55 23.26
CA LEU A 383 -18.40 16.61 23.54
C LEU A 383 -18.92 15.45 24.39
N LYS A 384 -18.27 14.27 24.37
CA LYS A 384 -18.67 13.07 25.13
C LYS A 384 -18.08 13.00 26.54
N TRP A 385 -17.29 13.99 26.99
CA TRP A 385 -16.71 13.98 28.33
C TRP A 385 -17.79 14.07 29.43
N PRO A 386 -17.53 13.50 30.63
CA PRO A 386 -18.43 13.59 31.78
C PRO A 386 -18.84 15.04 32.10
N ASN A 387 -20.06 15.23 32.62
CA ASN A 387 -20.63 16.55 32.91
C ASN A 387 -21.44 16.57 34.22
N GLY A 388 -21.18 15.63 35.13
CA GLY A 388 -21.93 15.46 36.38
C GLY A 388 -21.51 16.45 37.47
N SER A 389 -20.22 16.78 37.58
CA SER A 389 -19.68 17.73 38.56
C SER A 389 -19.33 19.11 37.96
N PRO A 390 -19.23 20.17 38.79
CA PRO A 390 -18.73 21.48 38.32
C PRO A 390 -17.33 21.42 37.70
N GLU A 391 -16.45 20.57 38.23
CA GLU A 391 -15.08 20.37 37.74
C GLU A 391 -15.06 19.65 36.39
N GLU A 392 -15.91 18.62 36.23
CA GLU A 392 -16.10 17.91 34.96
C GLU A 392 -16.68 18.82 33.87
N LYS A 393 -17.65 19.66 34.22
CA LYS A 393 -18.21 20.67 33.33
C LYS A 393 -17.14 21.65 32.85
N GLU A 394 -16.22 22.08 33.73
CA GLU A 394 -15.14 22.99 33.34
C GLU A 394 -14.06 22.31 32.49
N ARG A 395 -13.68 21.07 32.79
CA ARG A 395 -12.77 20.27 31.95
C ARG A 395 -13.33 20.03 30.54
N ARG A 396 -14.60 19.64 30.44
CA ARG A 396 -15.30 19.46 29.16
C ARG A 396 -15.32 20.76 28.35
N LYS A 397 -15.62 21.88 29.03
CA LYS A 397 -15.59 23.23 28.46
C LYS A 397 -14.20 23.62 27.92
N GLN A 398 -13.12 23.30 28.63
CA GLN A 398 -11.75 23.55 28.19
C GLN A 398 -11.38 22.67 26.98
N ALA A 399 -11.74 21.38 27.00
CA ALA A 399 -11.47 20.47 25.89
C ALA A 399 -12.18 20.89 24.59
N ILE A 400 -13.45 21.33 24.68
CA ILE A 400 -14.21 21.86 23.53
C ILE A 400 -13.56 23.14 22.99
N ALA A 401 -13.14 24.06 23.87
CA ALA A 401 -12.47 25.29 23.46
C ALA A 401 -11.15 25.01 22.74
N ALA A 402 -10.34 24.07 23.25
CA ALA A 402 -9.09 23.67 22.60
C ALA A 402 -9.32 23.00 21.22
N ALA A 403 -10.36 22.17 21.11
CA ALA A 403 -10.75 21.56 19.84
C ALA A 403 -11.25 22.61 18.83
N ALA A 404 -12.01 23.61 19.28
CA ALA A 404 -12.46 24.72 18.42
C ALA A 404 -11.30 25.58 17.90
N THR A 405 -10.28 25.83 18.75
CA THR A 405 -9.05 26.50 18.31
C THR A 405 -8.35 25.70 17.20
N ARG A 406 -8.09 24.41 17.41
CA ARG A 406 -7.46 23.55 16.38
C ARG A 406 -8.28 23.46 15.10
N ALA A 407 -9.60 23.32 15.21
CA ALA A 407 -10.51 23.30 14.07
C ALA A 407 -10.56 24.65 13.31
N THR A 408 -10.04 25.73 13.88
CA THR A 408 -9.91 27.04 13.21
C THR A 408 -8.53 27.22 12.58
N GLU A 409 -7.48 26.65 13.18
CA GLU A 409 -6.11 26.73 12.67
C GLU A 409 -5.96 26.06 11.30
N VAL A 410 -6.57 24.89 11.10
CA VAL A 410 -6.48 24.15 9.81
C VAL A 410 -7.09 24.95 8.64
N PRO A 411 -8.31 25.50 8.73
CA PRO A 411 -8.84 26.38 7.68
C PRO A 411 -8.01 27.66 7.48
N LEU A 412 -7.38 28.23 8.53
CA LEU A 412 -6.50 29.39 8.39
C LEU A 412 -5.23 29.06 7.60
N GLU A 413 -4.65 27.89 7.85
CA GLU A 413 -3.54 27.35 7.06
C GLU A 413 -3.95 27.18 5.59
N LEU A 414 -5.13 26.63 5.34
CA LEU A 414 -5.65 26.49 3.98
C LEU A 414 -5.86 27.85 3.28
N ILE A 415 -6.35 28.88 3.97
CA ILE A 415 -6.44 30.25 3.42
C ILE A 415 -5.03 30.76 3.05
N SER A 416 -4.02 30.49 3.88
CA SER A 416 -2.63 30.85 3.58
C SER A 416 -2.12 30.15 2.31
N LEU A 417 -2.39 28.85 2.15
CA LEU A 417 -2.02 28.10 0.95
C LEU A 417 -2.74 28.61 -0.31
N CYS A 418 -4.00 29.02 -0.18
CA CYS A 418 -4.73 29.65 -1.28
C CYS A 418 -4.13 31.00 -1.68
N ASP A 419 -3.72 31.80 -0.70
CA ASP A 419 -3.03 33.08 -0.95
C ASP A 419 -1.68 32.88 -1.63
N ASP A 420 -0.87 31.95 -1.13
CA ASP A 420 0.40 31.56 -1.73
C ASP A 420 0.21 31.05 -3.16
N THR A 421 -0.81 30.23 -3.41
CA THR A 421 -1.15 29.75 -4.76
C THR A 421 -1.41 30.91 -5.71
N LEU A 422 -2.25 31.86 -5.29
CA LEU A 422 -2.56 33.05 -6.08
C LEU A 422 -1.38 33.97 -6.27
N GLN A 423 -0.49 34.08 -5.28
CA GLN A 423 0.75 34.82 -5.42
C GLN A 423 1.61 34.25 -6.55
N TRP A 424 1.86 32.94 -6.53
CA TRP A 424 2.66 32.29 -7.58
C TRP A 424 1.99 32.38 -8.95
N ILE A 425 0.66 32.28 -9.00
CA ILE A 425 -0.10 32.47 -10.24
C ILE A 425 0.04 33.90 -10.79
N ASP A 426 -0.07 34.92 -9.94
CA ASP A 426 0.13 36.32 -10.35
C ASP A 426 1.57 36.58 -10.82
N GLU A 427 2.56 35.98 -10.16
CA GLU A 427 3.97 36.09 -10.53
C GLU A 427 4.30 35.48 -11.90
N MET A 428 3.44 34.59 -12.43
CA MET A 428 3.61 33.98 -13.75
C MET A 428 2.96 34.78 -14.89
N LYS A 429 2.19 35.83 -14.60
CA LYS A 429 1.30 36.50 -15.58
C LYS A 429 1.99 36.99 -16.85
N GLU A 430 3.24 37.43 -16.75
CA GLU A 430 3.98 38.00 -17.88
C GLU A 430 4.56 36.92 -18.78
N GLY A 431 5.17 35.89 -18.19
CA GLY A 431 5.89 34.83 -18.88
C GLY A 431 5.08 33.57 -19.21
N ALA A 432 3.81 33.49 -18.80
CA ALA A 432 2.99 32.30 -19.02
C ALA A 432 2.72 32.05 -20.52
N ASN A 433 2.78 30.78 -20.90
CA ASN A 433 2.50 30.31 -22.25
C ASN A 433 1.05 30.65 -22.65
N PRO A 434 0.84 31.39 -23.76
CA PRO A 434 -0.49 31.83 -24.19
C PRO A 434 -1.51 30.69 -24.38
N ASN A 435 -1.05 29.49 -24.72
CA ASN A 435 -1.93 28.34 -25.00
C ASN A 435 -2.56 27.71 -23.75
N VAL A 436 -2.13 28.11 -22.55
CA VAL A 436 -2.60 27.57 -21.27
C VAL A 436 -2.98 28.67 -20.28
N LEU A 437 -3.21 29.90 -20.78
CA LEU A 437 -3.68 31.01 -19.95
C LEU A 437 -5.07 30.74 -19.34
N SER A 438 -5.90 29.96 -20.03
CA SER A 438 -7.17 29.48 -19.47
C SER A 438 -6.96 28.65 -18.20
N ASP A 439 -5.97 27.76 -18.19
CA ASP A 439 -5.66 26.91 -17.04
C ASP A 439 -5.13 27.74 -15.87
N LEU A 440 -4.29 28.74 -16.15
CA LEU A 440 -3.84 29.72 -15.16
C LEU A 440 -5.01 30.48 -14.51
N GLY A 441 -5.98 30.92 -15.32
CA GLY A 441 -7.19 31.58 -14.85
C GLY A 441 -8.09 30.65 -14.03
N ILE A 442 -8.26 29.39 -14.45
CA ILE A 442 -8.98 28.36 -13.70
C ILE A 442 -8.30 28.14 -12.33
N GLY A 443 -6.97 28.07 -12.31
CA GLY A 443 -6.18 27.95 -11.08
C GLY A 443 -6.49 29.05 -10.07
N ALA A 444 -6.52 30.31 -10.54
CA ALA A 444 -6.86 31.46 -9.69
C ALA A 444 -8.29 31.41 -9.14
N VAL A 445 -9.26 31.00 -9.97
CA VAL A 445 -10.67 30.87 -9.54
C VAL A 445 -10.82 29.77 -8.48
N LEU A 446 -10.18 28.63 -8.67
CA LEU A 446 -10.24 27.51 -7.73
C LEU A 446 -9.61 27.87 -6.39
N ALA A 447 -8.45 28.56 -6.39
CA ALA A 447 -7.80 29.02 -5.17
C ALA A 447 -8.67 30.02 -4.38
N GLU A 448 -9.33 30.97 -5.04
CA GLU A 448 -10.27 31.88 -4.38
C GLU A 448 -11.48 31.12 -3.81
N ALA A 449 -12.09 30.23 -4.59
CA ALA A 449 -13.25 29.46 -4.15
C ALA A 449 -12.91 28.59 -2.92
N ALA A 450 -11.72 27.99 -2.90
CA ALA A 450 -11.20 27.26 -1.76
C ALA A 450 -11.03 28.18 -0.53
N ALA A 451 -10.43 29.36 -0.71
CA ALA A 451 -10.25 30.32 0.38
C ALA A 451 -11.58 30.81 0.96
N GLN A 452 -12.56 31.11 0.13
CA GLN A 452 -13.90 31.48 0.58
C GLN A 452 -14.57 30.35 1.37
N SER A 453 -14.39 29.11 0.92
CA SER A 453 -14.91 27.92 1.61
C SER A 453 -14.23 27.71 2.97
N ALA A 454 -12.91 27.88 3.03
CA ALA A 454 -12.14 27.82 4.27
C ALA A 454 -12.54 28.96 5.23
N TRP A 455 -12.79 30.17 4.72
CA TRP A 455 -13.23 31.32 5.51
C TRP A 455 -14.59 31.07 6.18
N LEU A 456 -15.56 30.48 5.48
CA LEU A 456 -16.83 30.06 6.09
C LEU A 456 -16.60 29.11 7.28
N THR A 457 -15.62 28.20 7.15
CA THR A 457 -15.23 27.26 8.21
C THR A 457 -14.54 27.96 9.39
N VAL A 458 -13.73 28.99 9.15
CA VAL A 458 -13.19 29.85 10.21
C VAL A 458 -14.34 30.57 10.95
N GLN A 459 -15.23 31.21 10.20
CA GLN A 459 -16.32 32.02 10.77
C GLN A 459 -17.26 31.23 11.67
N ILE A 460 -17.60 29.99 11.30
CA ILE A 460 -18.47 29.15 12.14
C ILE A 460 -17.78 28.72 13.44
N ASN A 461 -16.45 28.61 13.44
CA ASN A 461 -15.68 28.18 14.61
C ASN A 461 -15.29 29.34 15.54
N LEU A 462 -15.11 30.57 15.03
CA LEU A 462 -14.70 31.75 15.81
C LEU A 462 -15.54 31.98 17.09
N PRO A 463 -16.89 31.87 17.11
CA PRO A 463 -17.69 32.07 18.32
C PRO A 463 -17.34 31.09 19.45
N ALA A 464 -16.85 29.89 19.13
CA ALA A 464 -16.49 28.87 20.10
C ALA A 464 -15.12 29.09 20.76
N ILE A 465 -14.26 29.95 20.18
CA ILE A 465 -12.95 30.30 20.74
C ILE A 465 -13.11 31.28 21.91
N ARG A 466 -12.80 30.87 23.13
CA ARG A 466 -12.99 31.69 24.34
C ARG A 466 -12.06 32.91 24.44
N HIS A 467 -10.83 32.77 23.98
CA HIS A 467 -9.81 33.81 24.16
C HIS A 467 -10.05 34.95 23.16
N VAL A 468 -10.58 36.08 23.64
CA VAL A 468 -11.02 37.21 22.78
C VAL A 468 -9.90 37.71 21.88
N GLN A 469 -8.68 37.86 22.40
CA GLN A 469 -7.53 38.30 21.60
C GLN A 469 -7.16 37.29 20.50
N MET A 470 -7.31 35.99 20.76
CA MET A 470 -7.01 34.95 19.76
C MET A 470 -8.08 34.94 18.66
N ARG A 471 -9.35 35.07 19.05
CA ARG A 471 -10.47 35.19 18.12
C ARG A 471 -10.32 36.41 17.20
N GLN A 472 -9.97 37.56 17.77
CA GLN A 472 -9.71 38.79 17.00
C GLN A 472 -8.52 38.63 16.06
N ARG A 473 -7.42 38.00 16.52
CA ARG A 473 -6.25 37.72 15.68
C ARG A 473 -6.60 36.82 14.49
N PHE A 474 -7.28 35.70 14.73
CA PHE A 474 -7.69 34.77 13.67
C PHE A 474 -8.64 35.40 12.66
N ALA A 475 -9.60 36.22 13.12
CA ALA A 475 -10.48 36.95 12.22
C ALA A 475 -9.71 37.95 11.35
N ALA A 476 -8.84 38.77 11.98
CA ALA A 476 -8.04 39.77 11.26
C ALA A 476 -7.09 39.13 10.24
N GLU A 477 -6.40 38.05 10.62
CA GLU A 477 -5.49 37.30 9.73
C GLU A 477 -6.22 36.75 8.50
N ALA A 478 -7.41 36.17 8.70
CA ALA A 478 -8.21 35.67 7.59
C ALA A 478 -8.75 36.81 6.70
N GLU A 479 -9.28 37.89 7.28
CA GLU A 479 -9.82 39.03 6.53
C GLU A 479 -8.75 39.70 5.66
N GLU A 480 -7.54 39.90 6.21
CA GLU A 480 -6.39 40.45 5.48
C GLU A 480 -6.04 39.57 4.27
N ARG A 481 -5.85 38.26 4.48
CA ARG A 481 -5.54 37.32 3.39
C ARG A 481 -6.67 37.24 2.36
N MET A 482 -7.92 37.22 2.79
CA MET A 482 -9.06 37.17 1.88
C MET A 482 -9.13 38.42 0.97
N SER A 483 -8.74 39.59 1.49
CA SER A 483 -8.63 40.81 0.68
C SER A 483 -7.55 40.65 -0.40
N LEU A 484 -6.36 40.18 -0.02
CA LEU A 484 -5.24 39.96 -0.95
C LEU A 484 -5.58 38.92 -2.04
N ILE A 485 -6.20 37.81 -1.65
CA ILE A 485 -6.68 36.77 -2.56
C ILE A 485 -7.64 37.35 -3.60
N CYS A 486 -8.62 38.15 -3.16
CA CYS A 486 -9.60 38.76 -4.06
C CYS A 486 -8.94 39.71 -5.07
N GLU A 487 -7.98 40.51 -4.62
CA GLU A 487 -7.21 41.43 -5.46
C GLU A 487 -6.35 40.69 -6.49
N ARG A 488 -5.56 39.70 -6.05
CA ARG A 488 -4.69 38.87 -6.92
C ARG A 488 -5.51 38.14 -7.97
N LYS A 489 -6.61 37.50 -7.58
CA LYS A 489 -7.50 36.79 -8.51
C LYS A 489 -8.08 37.73 -9.56
N LYS A 490 -8.53 38.93 -9.18
CA LYS A 490 -9.04 39.93 -10.14
C LYS A 490 -7.96 40.36 -11.13
N ALA A 491 -6.73 40.57 -10.67
CA ALA A 491 -5.61 40.93 -11.53
C ALA A 491 -5.29 39.83 -12.56
N VAL A 492 -5.23 38.57 -12.11
CA VAL A 492 -4.99 37.41 -12.99
C VAL A 492 -6.13 37.26 -14.00
N GLN A 493 -7.39 37.35 -13.56
CA GLN A 493 -8.53 37.24 -14.45
C GLN A 493 -8.55 38.34 -15.51
N ALA A 494 -8.29 39.60 -15.14
CA ALA A 494 -8.24 40.71 -16.09
C ALA A 494 -7.16 40.48 -17.16
N MET A 495 -5.99 39.99 -16.75
CA MET A 495 -4.91 39.63 -17.68
C MET A 495 -5.32 38.49 -18.63
N VAL A 496 -5.90 37.41 -18.10
CA VAL A 496 -6.33 36.26 -18.91
C VAL A 496 -7.39 36.68 -19.92
N HIS A 497 -8.42 37.42 -19.51
CA HIS A 497 -9.47 37.90 -20.42
C HIS A 497 -8.90 38.80 -21.52
N GLY A 498 -8.07 39.78 -21.16
CA GLY A 498 -7.47 40.68 -22.14
C GLY A 498 -6.59 39.96 -23.18
N ARG A 499 -5.86 38.91 -22.78
CA ARG A 499 -5.05 38.11 -23.71
C ARG A 499 -5.88 37.14 -24.55
N LEU A 500 -7.00 36.63 -24.05
CA LEU A 500 -7.91 35.78 -24.82
C LEU A 500 -8.67 36.58 -25.88
N GLU A 501 -9.13 37.78 -25.54
CA GLU A 501 -9.81 38.69 -26.48
C GLU A 501 -8.85 39.16 -27.59
N GLY A 502 -7.62 39.53 -27.25
CA GLY A 502 -6.61 39.96 -28.23
C GLY A 502 -6.10 38.86 -29.18
N ASN A 503 -6.46 37.59 -28.96
CA ASN A 503 -6.15 36.47 -29.87
C ASN A 503 -7.30 36.14 -30.83
N MET A 504 -8.46 36.81 -30.71
CA MET A 504 -9.62 36.65 -31.60
C MET A 504 -9.65 37.64 -32.76
N ASP A 505 -8.82 38.68 -32.71
CA ASP A 505 -8.53 39.62 -33.81
C ASP A 505 -7.26 39.21 -34.56
#